data_AF-A0AAD8A8L3-F1
#
_entry.id   AF-A0AAD8A8L3-F1
#
_cell.length_a   1.000
_cell.length_b   1.000
_cell.length_c   1.000
_cell.angle_alpha   90.00
_cell.angle_beta   90.00
_cell.angle_gamma   90.00
#
_symmetry.space_group_name_H-M   'P 1'
#
loop_
_entity.id
_entity.type
_entity.pdbx_description
1 polymer ?
#
loop_
_entity_poly.entity_id
_entity_poly.type
_entity_poly.pdbx_seq_one_letter_code
_entity_poly.pdbx_strand_id
1 'polypeptide(L)'
;DEVREQGFTVVIDMRGATWSTVKPILKVLQEHFPGSVHIAYIIKPDNFWQKQRTSLGSHKYKFETNMISLEALPKIIDTTQLTSDLEGTLHYDHSQWIDMRLALEDFIWQAADLLDRLDDLQEDLSRNDFADDVAGAKHSIDLHSEMKKKIMKAPVEDIDLIGQRLLQRLSGDSNSGYDSGYSGRDSEASSVVANPDLQASVPQILQNLEAIHTSQQHLLQLWHHKKLKLDQCFQLRLFEQDCEKMFDWICHNRDVFLMNYVEIGHSYQVAKELQEEHNHFTMSSRNVYVNINRILTVASRLIESSHYAAQHIRTVAGRLDRTWKEFAAGLDERTSVLALSVLFHHKAEQYVENVSNWNQACENMSIPSEIMILETAIHQHQNLYESMCQAYTELGFFVYI
;
A
#
# COMPACT_ATOMS: atom_id res chain seq x y z
N ASP A 1 42.63 -14.26 7.45
CA ASP A 1 42.53 -15.73 7.57
C ASP A 1 43.85 -16.42 7.90
N GLU A 2 44.95 -16.20 7.15
CA GLU A 2 46.25 -16.84 7.43
C GLU A 2 46.81 -16.61 8.85
N VAL A 3 46.65 -15.40 9.42
CA VAL A 3 47.10 -15.10 10.80
C VAL A 3 46.23 -15.78 11.86
N ARG A 4 44.93 -15.97 11.58
CA ARG A 4 43.99 -16.63 12.51
C ARG A 4 44.31 -18.13 12.66
N GLU A 5 44.83 -18.75 11.61
CA GLU A 5 45.25 -20.15 11.62
C GLU A 5 46.52 -20.41 12.46
N GLN A 6 47.29 -19.36 12.79
CA GLN A 6 48.50 -19.48 13.61
C GLN A 6 48.20 -19.65 15.10
N GLY A 7 46.98 -19.32 15.54
CA GLY A 7 46.57 -19.41 16.94
C GLY A 7 47.10 -18.29 17.84
N PHE A 8 46.72 -18.32 19.11
CA PHE A 8 47.02 -17.33 20.13
C PHE A 8 48.30 -17.67 20.88
N THR A 9 49.10 -16.65 21.14
CA THR A 9 50.15 -16.66 22.15
C THR A 9 49.57 -16.14 23.46
N VAL A 10 49.65 -16.92 24.53
CA VAL A 10 49.16 -16.53 25.85
C VAL A 10 50.33 -16.26 26.77
N VAL A 11 50.33 -15.11 27.44
CA VAL A 11 51.30 -14.81 28.50
C VAL A 11 50.62 -14.96 29.86
N ILE A 12 51.18 -15.80 30.72
CA ILE A 12 50.71 -16.02 32.09
C ILE A 12 51.78 -15.49 33.03
N ASP A 13 51.48 -14.41 33.74
CA ASP A 13 52.35 -13.90 34.77
C ASP A 13 52.22 -14.73 36.06
N MET A 14 53.31 -15.43 36.43
CA MET A 14 53.39 -16.19 37.68
C MET A 14 54.26 -15.47 38.73
N ARG A 15 54.69 -14.23 38.50
CA ARG A 15 55.37 -13.42 39.52
C ARG A 15 54.44 -13.26 40.74
N GLY A 16 54.96 -13.54 41.94
CA GLY A 16 54.16 -13.53 43.16
C GLY A 16 53.16 -14.70 43.33
N ALA A 17 53.09 -15.64 42.37
CA ALA A 17 52.18 -16.77 42.40
C ALA A 17 52.91 -18.13 42.41
N THR A 18 52.16 -19.24 42.34
CA THR A 18 52.73 -20.60 42.37
C THR A 18 52.12 -21.47 41.27
N TRP A 19 52.75 -22.61 40.95
CA TRP A 19 52.26 -23.52 39.90
C TRP A 19 50.80 -23.97 40.09
N SER A 20 50.31 -24.03 41.33
CA SER A 20 48.91 -24.37 41.63
C SER A 20 47.91 -23.34 41.13
N THR A 21 48.30 -22.08 40.89
CA THR A 21 47.41 -21.05 40.32
C THR A 21 47.44 -21.05 38.80
N VAL A 22 48.55 -21.45 38.18
CA VAL A 22 48.70 -21.51 36.72
C VAL A 22 48.02 -22.75 36.11
N LYS A 23 48.08 -23.89 36.81
CA LYS A 23 47.49 -25.15 36.31
C LYS A 23 45.99 -25.03 35.96
N PRO A 24 45.12 -24.41 36.78
CA PRO A 24 43.73 -24.16 36.41
C PRO A 24 43.59 -23.30 35.14
N ILE A 25 44.41 -22.25 34.97
CA ILE A 25 44.37 -21.37 33.79
C ILE A 25 44.67 -22.17 32.52
N LEU A 26 45.74 -22.97 32.52
CA LEU A 26 46.11 -23.82 31.38
C LEU A 26 45.03 -24.86 31.05
N LYS A 27 44.36 -25.40 32.07
CA LYS A 27 43.24 -26.33 31.90
C LYS A 27 42.05 -25.63 31.23
N VAL A 28 41.68 -24.43 31.68
CA VAL A 28 40.60 -23.62 31.09
C VAL A 28 40.92 -23.28 29.64
N LEU A 29 42.17 -22.84 29.35
CA LEU A 29 42.62 -22.54 27.99
C LEU A 29 42.44 -23.74 27.05
N GLN A 30 42.83 -24.94 27.50
CA GLN A 30 42.67 -26.15 26.70
C GLN A 30 41.20 -26.54 26.47
N GLU A 31 40.36 -26.38 27.50
CA GLU A 31 38.95 -26.78 27.46
C GLU A 31 38.11 -25.85 26.58
N HIS A 32 38.38 -24.54 26.64
CA HIS A 32 37.55 -23.53 25.99
C HIS A 32 38.15 -22.99 24.69
N PHE A 33 39.45 -23.15 24.46
CA PHE A 33 40.14 -22.71 23.23
C PHE A 33 40.95 -23.85 22.56
N PRO A 34 40.35 -25.04 22.32
CA PRO A 34 41.09 -26.18 21.79
C PRO A 34 41.57 -25.93 20.35
N GLY A 35 42.88 -26.03 20.13
CA GLY A 35 43.48 -25.81 18.81
C GLY A 35 43.61 -24.35 18.39
N SER A 36 43.13 -23.42 19.22
CA SER A 36 43.28 -21.99 19.00
C SER A 36 44.49 -21.41 19.72
N VAL A 37 45.00 -22.05 20.79
CA VAL A 37 46.22 -21.62 21.48
C VAL A 37 47.42 -22.30 20.84
N HIS A 38 48.40 -21.52 20.39
CA HIS A 38 49.65 -22.03 19.85
C HIS A 38 50.65 -22.34 20.98
N ILE A 39 50.89 -21.33 21.82
CA ILE A 39 51.86 -21.41 22.91
C ILE A 39 51.41 -20.59 24.11
N ALA A 40 51.72 -21.07 25.32
CA ALA A 40 51.59 -20.34 26.57
C ALA A 40 52.98 -20.09 27.18
N TYR A 41 53.38 -18.82 27.24
CA TYR A 41 54.57 -18.37 27.96
C TYR A 41 54.23 -18.09 29.41
N ILE A 42 54.97 -18.71 30.34
CA ILE A 42 54.75 -18.59 31.77
C ILE A 42 55.95 -17.86 32.37
N ILE A 43 55.72 -16.66 32.90
CA ILE A 43 56.77 -15.83 33.48
C ILE A 43 57.24 -16.48 34.78
N LYS A 44 58.54 -16.72 34.90
CA LYS A 44 59.15 -17.34 36.09
C LYS A 44 58.96 -16.44 37.32
N PRO A 45 58.78 -17.01 38.52
CA PRO A 45 58.70 -16.23 39.74
C PRO A 45 60.08 -15.67 40.10
N ASP A 46 60.12 -14.45 40.64
CA ASP A 46 61.37 -13.74 40.95
C ASP A 46 62.11 -14.37 42.14
N ASN A 47 61.36 -14.95 43.10
CA ASN A 47 61.89 -15.45 44.37
C ASN A 47 62.70 -16.76 44.22
N PHE A 48 63.92 -16.76 44.75
CA PHE A 48 64.86 -17.90 44.76
C PHE A 48 64.24 -19.20 45.31
N TRP A 49 63.44 -19.11 46.39
CA TRP A 49 62.75 -20.26 46.99
C TRP A 49 61.56 -20.77 46.16
N GLN A 50 60.93 -19.92 45.35
CA GLN A 50 59.84 -20.33 44.45
C GLN A 50 60.40 -21.02 43.19
N LYS A 51 61.58 -20.62 42.72
CA LYS A 51 62.30 -21.25 41.59
C LYS A 51 62.64 -22.73 41.82
N GLN A 52 62.85 -23.17 43.07
CA GLN A 52 63.08 -24.58 43.40
C GLN A 52 61.80 -25.44 43.39
N ARG A 53 60.61 -24.82 43.50
CA ARG A 53 59.30 -25.52 43.58
C ARG A 53 58.53 -25.53 42.26
N THR A 54 59.03 -24.87 41.22
CA THR A 54 58.46 -24.86 39.87
C THR A 54 58.94 -26.06 39.08
N SER A 55 58.43 -27.25 39.37
CA SER A 55 58.47 -28.36 38.41
C SER A 55 57.22 -28.27 37.52
N LEU A 56 57.40 -27.99 36.23
CA LEU A 56 56.38 -28.27 35.22
C LEU A 56 56.02 -29.75 35.33
N GLY A 57 54.95 -30.08 36.04
CA GLY A 57 54.46 -31.45 36.09
C GLY A 57 54.12 -31.89 34.67
N SER A 58 54.39 -33.17 34.33
CA SER A 58 54.22 -33.81 33.01
C SER A 58 52.77 -33.84 32.48
N HIS A 59 52.05 -32.72 32.49
CA HIS A 59 50.75 -32.57 31.87
C HIS A 59 50.99 -32.18 30.42
N LYS A 60 50.67 -33.08 29.49
CA LYS A 60 50.69 -32.79 28.06
C LYS A 60 49.45 -31.96 27.72
N TYR A 61 49.61 -30.66 27.61
CA TYR A 61 48.57 -29.79 27.07
C TYR A 61 48.52 -29.93 25.54
N LYS A 62 47.40 -29.55 24.91
CA LYS A 62 47.23 -29.55 23.45
C LYS A 62 48.01 -28.43 22.73
N PHE A 63 48.71 -27.59 23.47
CA PHE A 63 49.49 -26.44 22.99
C PHE A 63 50.84 -26.40 23.71
N GLU A 64 51.79 -25.65 23.16
CA GLU A 64 53.13 -25.56 23.74
C GLU A 64 53.13 -24.74 25.04
N THR A 65 53.93 -25.13 26.03
CA THR A 65 54.11 -24.35 27.27
C THR A 65 55.58 -24.10 27.52
N ASN A 66 55.97 -22.84 27.71
CA ASN A 66 57.38 -22.47 27.91
C ASN A 66 57.54 -21.52 29.09
N MET A 67 58.57 -21.74 29.92
CA MET A 67 58.89 -20.89 31.06
C MET A 67 59.92 -19.84 30.67
N ILE A 68 59.58 -18.57 30.81
CA ILE A 68 60.41 -17.45 30.35
C ILE A 68 60.70 -16.44 31.48
N SER A 69 61.80 -15.70 31.39
CA SER A 69 62.04 -14.52 32.23
C SER A 69 61.34 -13.31 31.65
N LEU A 70 60.98 -12.33 32.49
CA LEU A 70 60.37 -11.07 32.05
C LEU A 70 61.19 -10.39 30.94
N GLU A 71 62.50 -10.24 31.16
CA GLU A 71 63.49 -9.63 30.24
C GLU A 71 63.60 -10.31 28.86
N ALA A 72 63.04 -11.52 28.70
CA ALA A 72 63.08 -12.26 27.44
C ALA A 72 61.77 -12.16 26.65
N LEU A 73 60.68 -11.63 27.23
CA LEU A 73 59.41 -11.42 26.51
C LEU A 73 59.55 -10.50 25.29
N PRO A 74 60.24 -9.33 25.36
CA PRO A 74 60.37 -8.43 24.22
C PRO A 74 61.15 -9.02 23.02
N LYS A 75 61.87 -10.14 23.23
CA LYS A 75 62.61 -10.84 22.17
C LYS A 75 61.73 -11.76 21.34
N ILE A 76 60.51 -12.04 21.82
CA ILE A 76 59.60 -13.03 21.23
C ILE A 76 58.24 -12.40 20.90
N ILE A 77 57.79 -11.44 21.71
CA ILE A 77 56.55 -10.69 21.51
C ILE A 77 56.91 -9.23 21.26
N ASP A 78 56.29 -8.64 20.25
CA ASP A 78 56.44 -7.21 19.95
C ASP A 78 56.05 -6.38 21.18
N THR A 79 56.89 -5.40 21.55
CA THR A 79 56.66 -4.56 22.73
C THR A 79 55.37 -3.75 22.63
N THR A 80 54.87 -3.48 21.41
CA THR A 80 53.59 -2.82 21.16
C THR A 80 52.37 -3.68 21.53
N GLN A 81 52.55 -4.98 21.75
CA GLN A 81 51.51 -5.92 22.17
C GLN A 81 51.61 -6.31 23.65
N LEU A 82 52.59 -5.78 24.38
CA LEU A 82 52.80 -6.03 25.80
C LEU A 82 52.41 -4.79 26.61
N THR A 83 51.78 -5.00 27.76
CA THR A 83 51.44 -3.92 28.70
C THR A 83 52.68 -3.45 29.47
N SER A 84 52.60 -2.28 30.12
CA SER A 84 53.75 -1.67 30.80
C SER A 84 54.32 -2.50 31.95
N ASP A 85 53.48 -3.30 32.63
CA ASP A 85 53.88 -4.27 33.66
C ASP A 85 54.64 -5.49 33.10
N LEU A 86 54.58 -5.68 31.77
CA LEU A 86 55.29 -6.68 30.98
C LEU A 86 56.41 -6.09 30.10
N GLU A 87 56.91 -4.90 30.44
CA GLU A 87 57.96 -4.18 29.71
C GLU A 87 57.58 -3.77 28.27
N GLY A 88 56.28 -3.56 28.01
CA GLY A 88 55.78 -3.10 26.71
C GLY A 88 55.19 -1.69 26.70
N THR A 89 54.60 -1.33 25.56
CA THR A 89 54.01 -0.01 25.28
C THR A 89 52.51 -0.05 25.01
N LEU A 90 51.88 -1.23 25.07
CA LEU A 90 50.43 -1.37 24.93
C LEU A 90 49.72 -0.72 26.11
N HIS A 91 48.92 0.30 25.83
CA HIS A 91 47.99 0.85 26.81
C HIS A 91 46.75 -0.06 26.89
N TYR A 92 46.53 -0.67 28.04
CA TYR A 92 45.38 -1.53 28.29
C TYR A 92 44.72 -1.16 29.62
N ASP A 93 43.47 -0.72 29.56
CA ASP A 93 42.60 -0.57 30.71
C ASP A 93 41.52 -1.64 30.64
N HIS A 94 41.58 -2.60 31.57
CA HIS A 94 40.65 -3.72 31.64
C HIS A 94 39.20 -3.25 31.85
N SER A 95 38.99 -2.23 32.67
CA SER A 95 37.65 -1.73 32.99
C SER A 95 37.04 -1.02 31.79
N GLN A 96 37.84 -0.19 31.11
CA GLN A 96 37.43 0.48 29.88
C GLN A 96 37.12 -0.53 28.75
N TRP A 97 37.95 -1.57 28.61
CA TRP A 97 37.73 -2.62 27.62
C TRP A 97 36.41 -3.36 27.86
N ILE A 98 36.13 -3.76 29.11
CA ILE A 98 34.87 -4.42 29.48
C ILE A 98 33.68 -3.50 29.19
N ASP A 99 33.74 -2.24 29.63
CA ASP A 99 32.64 -1.29 29.43
C ASP A 99 32.35 -1.05 27.94
N MET A 100 33.39 -0.90 27.11
CA MET A 100 33.21 -0.76 25.67
C MET A 100 32.63 -2.04 25.06
N ARG A 101 33.12 -3.21 25.47
CA ARG A 101 32.65 -4.49 24.93
C ARG A 101 31.17 -4.72 25.25
N LEU A 102 30.76 -4.44 26.48
CA LEU A 102 29.34 -4.54 26.89
C LEU A 102 28.46 -3.56 26.11
N ALA A 103 28.90 -2.31 25.94
CA ALA A 103 28.15 -1.32 25.18
C ALA A 103 28.00 -1.70 23.69
N LEU A 104 29.05 -2.30 23.09
CA LEU A 104 28.99 -2.81 21.72
C LEU A 104 28.01 -3.98 21.59
N GLU A 105 28.08 -4.95 22.49
CA GLU A 105 27.18 -6.13 22.46
C GLU A 105 25.71 -5.72 22.66
N ASP A 106 25.45 -4.78 23.58
CA ASP A 106 24.12 -4.21 23.80
C ASP A 106 23.60 -3.50 22.54
N PHE A 107 24.43 -2.68 21.89
CA PHE A 107 24.06 -2.05 20.62
C PHE A 107 23.75 -3.08 19.53
N ILE A 108 24.58 -4.13 19.36
CA ILE A 108 24.36 -5.16 18.36
C ILE A 108 23.02 -5.87 18.61
N TRP A 109 22.71 -6.19 19.86
CA TRP A 109 21.46 -6.83 20.23
C TRP A 109 20.25 -5.93 19.93
N GLN A 110 20.31 -4.66 20.35
CA GLN A 110 19.23 -3.71 20.10
C GLN A 110 19.03 -3.42 18.60
N ALA A 111 20.11 -3.34 17.83
CA ALA A 111 20.05 -3.18 16.38
C ALA A 111 19.40 -4.41 15.70
N ALA A 112 19.73 -5.62 16.14
CA ALA A 112 19.12 -6.85 15.64
C ALA A 112 17.62 -6.93 15.97
N ASP A 113 17.22 -6.68 17.23
CA ASP A 113 15.79 -6.65 17.62
C ASP A 113 15.00 -5.62 16.81
N LEU A 114 15.59 -4.46 16.54
CA LEU A 114 14.95 -3.44 15.71
C LEU A 114 14.81 -3.90 14.25
N LEU A 115 15.84 -4.52 13.67
CA LEU A 115 15.78 -5.05 12.32
C LEU A 115 14.71 -6.14 12.18
N ASP A 116 14.62 -7.07 13.14
CA ASP A 116 13.58 -8.11 13.17
C ASP A 116 12.18 -7.49 13.20
N ARG A 117 11.96 -6.46 14.04
CA ARG A 117 10.68 -5.74 14.08
C ARG A 117 10.34 -5.01 12.80
N LEU A 118 11.34 -4.45 12.11
CA LEU A 118 11.13 -3.78 10.82
C LEU A 118 10.78 -4.81 9.73
N ASP A 119 11.36 -6.01 9.79
CA ASP A 119 11.05 -7.11 8.88
C ASP A 119 9.61 -7.65 9.10
N ASP A 120 9.19 -7.82 10.35
CA ASP A 120 7.80 -8.18 10.69
C ASP A 120 6.79 -7.18 10.09
N LEU A 121 7.07 -5.87 10.22
CA LEU A 121 6.23 -4.82 9.64
C LEU A 121 6.26 -4.85 8.10
N GLN A 122 7.39 -5.21 7.51
CA GLN A 122 7.53 -5.36 6.06
C GLN A 122 6.67 -6.54 5.56
N GLU A 123 6.68 -7.67 6.26
CA GLU A 123 5.84 -8.83 5.92
C GLU A 123 4.35 -8.43 5.97
N ASP A 124 3.91 -7.77 7.04
CA ASP A 124 2.53 -7.28 7.18
C ASP A 124 2.14 -6.31 6.03
N LEU A 125 3.06 -5.42 5.62
CA LEU A 125 2.82 -4.52 4.49
C LEU A 125 2.79 -5.27 3.16
N SER A 126 3.55 -6.36 3.00
CA SER A 126 3.60 -7.12 1.75
C SER A 126 2.32 -7.91 1.44
N ARG A 127 1.46 -8.16 2.43
CA ARG A 127 0.18 -8.87 2.26
C ARG A 127 -0.76 -8.11 1.32
N ASN A 128 -1.26 -8.78 0.29
CA ASN A 128 -2.08 -8.20 -0.79
C ASN A 128 -3.57 -8.55 -0.65
N ASP A 129 -4.16 -8.24 0.50
CA ASP A 129 -5.57 -8.50 0.76
C ASP A 129 -6.40 -7.23 0.52
N PHE A 130 -7.06 -7.16 -0.63
CA PHE A 130 -8.03 -6.11 -0.93
C PHE A 130 -9.42 -6.57 -0.50
N ALA A 131 -10.17 -5.67 0.14
CA ALA A 131 -11.53 -5.97 0.58
C ALA A 131 -12.51 -6.05 -0.60
N ASP A 132 -13.55 -6.86 -0.44
CA ASP A 132 -14.56 -7.05 -1.46
C ASP A 132 -15.68 -6.00 -1.46
N ASP A 133 -15.79 -5.19 -0.40
CA ASP A 133 -16.81 -4.16 -0.24
C ASP A 133 -16.24 -2.82 0.26
N VAL A 134 -17.10 -1.79 0.29
CA VAL A 134 -16.74 -0.42 0.69
C VAL A 134 -16.34 -0.34 2.17
N ALA A 135 -17.00 -1.12 3.04
CA ALA A 135 -16.78 -1.06 4.48
C ALA A 135 -15.42 -1.68 4.86
N GLY A 136 -15.11 -2.85 4.29
CA GLY A 136 -13.83 -3.51 4.42
C GLY A 136 -12.70 -2.67 3.81
N ALA A 137 -12.90 -2.05 2.64
CA ALA A 137 -11.87 -1.21 2.03
C ALA A 137 -11.54 0.01 2.90
N LYS A 138 -12.56 0.62 3.52
CA LYS A 138 -12.36 1.70 4.50
C LYS A 138 -11.62 1.21 5.74
N HIS A 139 -12.01 0.05 6.28
CA HIS A 139 -11.33 -0.54 7.44
C HIS A 139 -9.85 -0.82 7.16
N SER A 140 -9.51 -1.34 5.98
CA SER A 140 -8.12 -1.57 5.57
C SER A 140 -7.31 -0.27 5.49
N ILE A 141 -7.90 0.85 5.05
CA ILE A 141 -7.25 2.17 5.07
C ILE A 141 -6.97 2.64 6.50
N ASP A 142 -7.90 2.41 7.43
CA ASP A 142 -7.73 2.76 8.84
C ASP A 142 -6.61 1.93 9.48
N LEU A 143 -6.58 0.61 9.26
CA LEU A 143 -5.49 -0.27 9.70
C LEU A 143 -4.14 0.16 9.12
N HIS A 144 -4.10 0.51 7.83
CA HIS A 144 -2.88 1.00 7.17
C HIS A 144 -2.38 2.33 7.78
N SER A 145 -3.31 3.18 8.23
CA SER A 145 -2.96 4.42 8.95
C SER A 145 -2.35 4.14 10.32
N GLU A 146 -2.83 3.11 11.02
CA GLU A 146 -2.22 2.64 12.27
C GLU A 146 -0.82 2.04 12.04
N MET A 147 -0.61 1.31 10.93
CA MET A 147 0.72 0.79 10.58
C MET A 147 1.73 1.92 10.43
N LYS A 148 1.37 3.06 9.83
CA LYS A 148 2.26 4.24 9.76
C LYS A 148 2.71 4.69 11.14
N LYS A 149 1.80 4.70 12.11
CA LYS A 149 2.13 5.10 13.49
C LYS A 149 3.11 4.12 14.13
N LYS A 150 3.00 2.81 13.84
CA LYS A 150 3.97 1.81 14.30
C LYS A 150 5.37 2.04 13.71
N ILE A 151 5.45 2.29 12.40
CA ILE A 151 6.72 2.59 11.70
C ILE A 151 7.39 3.82 12.31
N MET A 152 6.63 4.90 12.53
CA MET A 152 7.16 6.15 13.09
C MET A 152 7.54 6.06 14.57
N LYS A 153 7.04 5.05 15.30
CA LYS A 153 7.37 4.81 16.71
C LYS A 153 8.57 3.89 16.89
N ALA A 154 9.10 3.30 15.82
CA ALA A 154 10.30 2.49 15.88
C ALA A 154 11.49 3.36 16.35
N PRO A 155 12.28 2.93 17.36
CA PRO A 155 13.30 3.75 18.01
C PRO A 155 14.59 3.89 17.18
N VAL A 156 14.49 4.24 15.90
CA VAL A 156 15.66 4.37 14.99
C VAL A 156 16.62 5.45 15.49
N GLU A 157 16.09 6.62 15.88
CA GLU A 157 16.89 7.75 16.38
C GLU A 157 17.65 7.40 17.67
N ASP A 158 17.08 6.56 18.53
CA ASP A 158 17.74 6.12 19.77
C ASP A 158 18.93 5.19 19.45
N ILE A 159 18.76 4.26 18.52
CA ILE A 159 19.83 3.36 18.08
C ILE A 159 20.94 4.14 17.37
N ASP A 160 20.59 5.16 16.56
CA ASP A 160 21.57 6.05 15.94
C ASP A 160 22.42 6.77 16.99
N LEU A 161 21.79 7.29 18.05
CA LEU A 161 22.50 7.97 19.13
C LEU A 161 23.48 7.03 19.85
N ILE A 162 23.07 5.78 20.10
CA ILE A 162 23.93 4.77 20.71
C ILE A 162 25.10 4.43 19.78
N GLY A 163 24.83 4.17 18.51
CA GLY A 163 25.85 3.84 17.51
C GLY A 163 26.86 4.98 17.30
N GLN A 164 26.39 6.22 17.17
CA GLN A 164 27.25 7.41 17.05
C GLN A 164 28.13 7.60 18.29
N ARG A 165 27.58 7.40 19.50
CA ARG A 165 28.35 7.47 20.74
C ARG A 165 29.45 6.40 20.78
N LEU A 166 29.15 5.16 20.35
CA LEU A 166 30.15 4.10 20.24
C LEU A 166 31.25 4.46 19.24
N LEU A 167 30.89 4.95 18.06
CA LEU A 167 31.85 5.38 17.03
C LEU A 167 32.76 6.50 17.54
N GLN A 168 32.22 7.49 18.25
CA GLN A 168 33.01 8.57 18.86
C GLN A 168 34.01 8.02 19.88
N ARG A 169 33.55 7.13 20.78
CA ARG A 169 34.43 6.50 21.77
C ARG A 169 35.52 5.64 21.13
N LEU A 170 35.22 4.99 20.01
CA LEU A 170 36.18 4.18 19.24
C LEU A 170 37.16 5.03 18.43
N SER A 171 36.77 6.22 17.99
CA SER A 171 37.62 7.12 17.20
C SER A 171 38.65 7.89 18.06
N GLY A 172 38.59 7.73 19.38
CA GLY A 172 39.50 8.39 20.34
C GLY A 172 39.27 9.89 20.48
N ASP A 173 38.26 10.45 19.81
CA ASP A 173 38.03 11.89 19.75
C ASP A 173 37.19 12.33 20.95
N SER A 174 37.87 12.50 22.08
CA SER A 174 37.31 13.16 23.26
C SER A 174 37.25 14.66 23.03
N ASN A 175 36.39 15.11 22.10
CA ASN A 175 36.16 16.54 21.91
C ASN A 175 35.17 17.02 22.99
N SER A 176 35.67 17.22 24.20
CA SER A 176 35.00 17.99 25.23
C SER A 176 34.89 19.44 24.76
N GLY A 177 33.72 19.81 24.25
CA GLY A 177 33.37 21.18 23.94
C GLY A 177 33.24 22.01 25.21
N TYR A 178 34.33 22.63 25.67
CA TYR A 178 34.31 23.91 26.39
C TYR A 178 35.71 24.53 26.45
N ASP A 179 35.79 25.71 25.84
CA ASP A 179 36.59 26.88 26.21
C ASP A 179 37.51 26.76 27.46
N SER A 180 38.82 26.82 27.23
CA SER A 180 39.71 27.71 27.98
C SER A 180 41.07 27.82 27.29
N GLY A 181 41.37 29.00 26.73
CA GLY A 181 42.71 29.32 26.29
C GLY A 181 43.70 29.32 27.46
N TYR A 182 44.93 28.89 27.16
CA TYR A 182 46.16 28.98 27.97
C TYR A 182 46.52 27.77 28.85
N SER A 183 47.34 26.87 28.28
CA SER A 183 48.50 26.12 28.85
C SER A 183 48.90 25.09 27.78
N GLY A 184 50.14 24.86 27.35
CA GLY A 184 51.41 24.96 28.05
C GLY A 184 51.99 23.56 28.23
N ARG A 185 52.68 23.06 27.19
CA ARG A 185 53.66 21.94 27.17
C ARG A 185 53.15 20.51 27.44
N ASP A 186 53.55 19.64 26.52
CA ASP A 186 53.71 18.19 26.65
C ASP A 186 52.43 17.38 26.95
N SER A 187 51.47 17.44 26.03
CA SER A 187 50.59 16.28 25.78
C SER A 187 51.20 15.48 24.66
N GLU A 188 52.12 14.57 25.00
CA GLU A 188 52.36 13.41 24.15
C GLU A 188 50.99 12.85 23.80
N ALA A 189 50.71 12.82 22.50
CA ALA A 189 49.44 12.38 21.96
C ALA A 189 48.97 11.14 22.74
N SER A 190 47.90 11.29 23.52
CA SER A 190 47.03 10.16 23.88
C SER A 190 46.32 9.72 22.60
N SER A 191 47.12 9.25 21.64
CA SER A 191 46.74 8.17 20.77
C SER A 191 46.48 7.00 21.69
N VAL A 192 45.29 6.97 22.29
CA VAL A 192 44.72 5.74 22.85
C VAL A 192 44.89 4.74 21.72
N VAL A 193 45.83 3.81 21.87
CA VAL A 193 46.06 2.75 20.89
C VAL A 193 44.75 2.01 20.84
N ALA A 194 43.95 2.33 19.81
CA ALA A 194 42.59 1.86 19.73
C ALA A 194 42.67 0.35 19.61
N ASN A 195 42.11 -0.36 20.59
CA ASN A 195 42.21 -1.81 20.66
C ASN A 195 41.80 -2.39 19.29
N PRO A 196 42.68 -3.14 18.58
CA PRO A 196 42.42 -3.60 17.23
C PRO A 196 41.12 -4.40 17.08
N ASP A 197 40.74 -5.17 18.09
CA ASP A 197 39.50 -5.95 18.09
C ASP A 197 38.25 -5.05 18.17
N LEU A 198 38.33 -3.97 18.95
CA LEU A 198 37.26 -2.99 19.05
C LEU A 198 37.19 -2.12 17.78
N GLN A 199 38.33 -1.80 17.16
CA GLN A 199 38.37 -1.11 15.86
C GLN A 199 37.80 -1.96 14.73
N ALA A 200 38.04 -3.27 14.75
CA ALA A 200 37.44 -4.21 13.80
C ALA A 200 35.91 -4.25 13.87
N SER A 201 35.31 -3.74 14.95
CA SER A 201 33.86 -3.66 15.13
C SER A 201 33.24 -2.39 14.50
N VAL A 202 34.04 -1.38 14.13
CA VAL A 202 33.54 -0.12 13.52
C VAL A 202 32.73 -0.38 12.23
N PRO A 203 33.22 -1.20 11.27
CA PRO A 203 32.43 -1.51 10.08
C PRO A 203 31.09 -2.17 10.40
N GLN A 204 31.04 -3.02 11.44
CA GLN A 204 29.81 -3.69 11.85
C GLN A 204 28.80 -2.70 12.43
N ILE A 205 29.24 -1.72 13.23
CA ILE A 205 28.37 -0.67 13.75
C ILE A 205 27.77 0.14 12.59
N LEU A 206 28.61 0.57 11.65
CA LEU A 206 28.17 1.35 10.49
C LEU A 206 27.19 0.56 9.62
N GLN A 207 27.46 -0.72 9.34
CA GLN A 207 26.58 -1.59 8.57
C GLN A 207 25.21 -1.77 9.24
N ASN A 208 25.16 -1.95 10.57
CA ASN A 208 23.90 -2.08 11.29
C ASN A 208 23.07 -0.78 11.23
N LEU A 209 23.70 0.38 11.43
CA LEU A 209 23.02 1.68 11.30
C LEU A 209 22.47 1.89 9.87
N GLU A 210 23.30 1.60 8.86
CA GLU A 210 22.89 1.68 7.46
C GLU A 210 21.73 0.73 7.14
N ALA A 211 21.78 -0.51 7.63
CA ALA A 211 20.72 -1.49 7.46
C ALA A 211 19.40 -1.03 8.08
N ILE A 212 19.44 -0.48 9.30
CA ILE A 212 18.25 0.05 9.98
C ILE A 212 17.64 1.21 9.17
N HIS A 213 18.45 2.16 8.75
CA HIS A 213 17.97 3.29 7.94
C HIS A 213 17.39 2.84 6.61
N THR A 214 18.06 1.92 5.92
CA THR A 214 17.61 1.39 4.62
C THR A 214 16.31 0.63 4.78
N SER A 215 16.19 -0.19 5.82
CA SER A 215 14.97 -0.93 6.14
C SER A 215 13.81 0.01 6.45
N GLN A 216 14.00 1.02 7.31
CA GLN A 216 12.96 2.01 7.63
C GLN A 216 12.52 2.81 6.39
N GLN A 217 13.47 3.25 5.55
CA GLN A 217 13.15 3.96 4.31
C GLN A 217 12.38 3.07 3.33
N HIS A 218 12.80 1.81 3.18
CA HIS A 218 12.11 0.85 2.34
C HIS A 218 10.67 0.60 2.82
N LEU A 219 10.50 0.44 4.14
CA LEU A 219 9.19 0.25 4.77
C LEU A 219 8.25 1.44 4.54
N LEU A 220 8.77 2.68 4.60
CA LEU A 220 8.01 3.89 4.26
C LEU A 220 7.61 3.95 2.77
N GLN A 221 8.50 3.50 1.87
CA GLN A 221 8.19 3.40 0.44
C GLN A 221 7.09 2.37 0.16
N LEU A 222 7.20 1.17 0.76
CA LEU A 222 6.17 0.13 0.68
C LEU A 222 4.83 0.64 1.24
N TRP A 223 4.87 1.35 2.36
CA TRP A 223 3.68 1.94 2.96
C TRP A 223 3.01 2.94 2.00
N HIS A 224 3.79 3.81 1.34
CA HIS A 224 3.27 4.76 0.35
C HIS A 224 2.66 4.05 -0.87
N HIS A 225 3.32 3.02 -1.36
CA HIS A 225 2.80 2.23 -2.48
C HIS A 225 1.48 1.53 -2.13
N LYS A 226 1.43 0.86 -0.97
CA LYS A 226 0.21 0.20 -0.49
C LYS A 226 -0.92 1.17 -0.22
N LYS A 227 -0.63 2.37 0.28
CA LYS A 227 -1.64 3.43 0.45
C LYS A 227 -2.33 3.75 -0.89
N LEU A 228 -1.56 3.99 -1.95
CA LEU A 228 -2.11 4.26 -3.28
C LEU A 228 -3.01 3.11 -3.76
N LYS A 229 -2.60 1.86 -3.54
CA LYS A 229 -3.39 0.69 -3.91
C LYS A 229 -4.69 0.55 -3.11
N LEU A 230 -4.66 0.83 -1.80
CA LEU A 230 -5.84 0.83 -0.95
C LEU A 230 -6.82 1.94 -1.32
N ASP A 231 -6.32 3.14 -1.62
CA ASP A 231 -7.15 4.26 -2.10
C ASP A 231 -7.84 3.90 -3.44
N GLN A 232 -7.10 3.27 -4.35
CA GLN A 232 -7.65 2.73 -5.61
C GLN A 232 -8.69 1.63 -5.34
N CYS A 233 -8.43 0.70 -4.43
CA CYS A 233 -9.41 -0.34 -4.06
C CYS A 233 -10.71 0.28 -3.53
N PHE A 234 -10.63 1.26 -2.63
CA PHE A 234 -11.81 1.95 -2.11
C PHE A 234 -12.61 2.65 -3.22
N GLN A 235 -11.95 3.33 -4.15
CA GLN A 235 -12.59 3.95 -5.31
C GLN A 235 -13.30 2.92 -6.21
N LEU A 236 -12.66 1.76 -6.43
CA LEU A 236 -13.24 0.67 -7.20
C LEU A 236 -14.52 0.15 -6.53
N ARG A 237 -14.50 -0.11 -5.22
CA ARG A 237 -15.67 -0.60 -4.48
C ARG A 237 -16.83 0.39 -4.49
N LEU A 238 -16.56 1.68 -4.38
CA LEU A 238 -17.59 2.73 -4.52
C LEU A 238 -18.20 2.73 -5.93
N PHE A 239 -17.36 2.68 -6.96
CA PHE A 239 -17.81 2.61 -8.35
C PHE A 239 -18.68 1.38 -8.60
N GLU A 240 -18.25 0.20 -8.14
CA GLU A 240 -19.01 -1.04 -8.30
C GLU A 240 -20.36 -0.99 -7.60
N GLN A 241 -20.40 -0.48 -6.36
CA GLN A 241 -21.65 -0.31 -5.63
C GLN A 241 -22.62 0.66 -6.34
N ASP A 242 -22.10 1.77 -6.90
CA ASP A 242 -22.93 2.70 -7.65
C ASP A 242 -23.45 2.09 -8.97
N CYS A 243 -22.62 1.30 -9.66
CA CYS A 243 -23.05 0.53 -10.83
C CYS A 243 -24.12 -0.51 -10.49
N GLU A 244 -23.93 -1.27 -9.42
CA GLU A 244 -24.88 -2.30 -8.97
C GLU A 244 -26.26 -1.71 -8.70
N LYS A 245 -26.33 -0.58 -7.96
CA LYS A 245 -27.59 0.13 -7.73
C LYS A 245 -28.29 0.54 -9.03
N MET A 246 -27.53 0.96 -10.05
CA MET A 246 -28.11 1.32 -11.34
C MET A 246 -28.53 0.10 -12.15
N PHE A 247 -27.77 -1.01 -12.12
CA PHE A 247 -28.19 -2.26 -12.74
C PHE A 247 -29.49 -2.78 -12.12
N ASP A 248 -29.57 -2.84 -10.80
CA ASP A 248 -30.78 -3.28 -10.09
C ASP A 248 -31.98 -2.42 -10.45
N TRP A 249 -31.79 -1.10 -10.48
CA TRP A 249 -32.84 -0.17 -10.86
C TRP A 249 -33.30 -0.42 -12.30
N ILE A 250 -32.38 -0.55 -13.26
CA ILE A 250 -32.72 -0.78 -14.67
C ILE A 250 -33.43 -2.11 -14.85
N CYS A 251 -32.91 -3.19 -14.25
CA CYS A 251 -33.51 -4.52 -14.32
C CYS A 251 -34.94 -4.52 -13.77
N HIS A 252 -35.14 -3.98 -12.56
CA HIS A 252 -36.45 -3.90 -11.94
C HIS A 252 -37.45 -3.11 -12.81
N ASN A 253 -37.05 -1.93 -13.28
CA ASN A 253 -37.94 -1.08 -14.07
C ASN A 253 -38.20 -1.63 -15.46
N ARG A 254 -37.25 -2.37 -16.05
CA ARG A 254 -37.48 -3.10 -17.30
C ARG A 254 -38.54 -4.18 -17.13
N ASP A 255 -38.51 -4.93 -16.04
CA ASP A 255 -39.50 -5.98 -15.78
C ASP A 255 -40.89 -5.37 -15.55
N VAL A 256 -40.98 -4.31 -14.75
CA VAL A 256 -42.22 -3.53 -14.56
C VAL A 256 -42.74 -2.99 -15.90
N PHE A 257 -41.84 -2.49 -16.75
CA PHE A 257 -42.18 -1.99 -18.07
C PHE A 257 -42.77 -3.08 -18.96
N LEU A 258 -42.10 -4.23 -19.07
CA LEU A 258 -42.55 -5.34 -19.91
C LEU A 258 -43.87 -5.97 -19.43
N MET A 259 -44.15 -5.94 -18.12
CA MET A 259 -45.39 -6.49 -17.56
C MET A 259 -46.60 -5.57 -17.73
N ASN A 260 -46.42 -4.25 -17.59
CA ASN A 260 -47.53 -3.30 -17.49
C ASN A 260 -47.72 -2.41 -18.72
N TYR A 261 -46.69 -2.26 -19.56
CA TYR A 261 -46.65 -1.24 -20.61
C TYR A 261 -46.59 -1.83 -22.02
N VAL A 262 -47.44 -2.82 -22.29
CA VAL A 262 -47.66 -3.39 -23.64
C VAL A 262 -48.92 -2.85 -24.32
N GLU A 263 -49.86 -2.27 -23.57
CA GLU A 263 -51.10 -1.73 -24.14
C GLU A 263 -50.90 -0.36 -24.78
N ILE A 264 -51.67 -0.08 -25.84
CA ILE A 264 -51.67 1.18 -26.59
C ILE A 264 -53.01 1.94 -26.52
N GLY A 265 -54.02 1.38 -25.85
CA GLY A 265 -55.36 1.95 -25.73
C GLY A 265 -56.27 1.61 -26.93
N HIS A 266 -57.57 1.50 -26.64
CA HIS A 266 -58.62 1.14 -27.62
C HIS A 266 -59.61 2.29 -27.88
N SER A 267 -59.38 3.45 -27.28
CA SER A 267 -60.11 4.70 -27.49
C SER A 267 -59.17 5.88 -27.27
N TYR A 268 -59.58 7.08 -27.67
CA TYR A 268 -58.77 8.29 -27.49
C TYR A 268 -58.46 8.52 -26.02
N GLN A 269 -59.49 8.43 -25.16
CA GLN A 269 -59.37 8.65 -23.72
C GLN A 269 -58.35 7.68 -23.09
N VAL A 270 -58.47 6.38 -23.37
CA VAL A 270 -57.57 5.37 -22.79
C VAL A 270 -56.16 5.50 -23.34
N ALA A 271 -55.98 5.74 -24.64
CA ALA A 271 -54.66 5.96 -25.23
C ALA A 271 -53.98 7.21 -24.64
N LYS A 272 -54.77 8.26 -24.35
CA LYS A 272 -54.28 9.50 -23.76
C LYS A 272 -53.83 9.30 -22.32
N GLU A 273 -54.60 8.58 -21.52
CA GLU A 273 -54.24 8.22 -20.14
C GLU A 273 -52.94 7.41 -20.11
N LEU A 274 -52.79 6.40 -20.97
CA LEU A 274 -51.57 5.60 -21.10
C LEU A 274 -50.36 6.44 -21.53
N GLN A 275 -50.54 7.41 -22.44
CA GLN A 275 -49.50 8.36 -22.84
C GLN A 275 -49.04 9.24 -21.67
N GLU A 276 -49.97 9.73 -20.86
CA GLU A 276 -49.67 10.58 -19.70
C GLU A 276 -48.92 9.80 -18.61
N GLU A 277 -49.35 8.56 -18.33
CA GLU A 277 -48.65 7.67 -17.39
C GLU A 277 -47.22 7.38 -17.86
N HIS A 278 -47.05 7.03 -19.14
CA HIS A 278 -45.73 6.79 -19.74
C HIS A 278 -44.83 8.02 -19.68
N ASN A 279 -45.38 9.21 -19.94
CA ASN A 279 -44.64 10.46 -19.83
C ASN A 279 -44.17 10.71 -18.39
N HIS A 280 -45.02 10.46 -17.39
CA HIS A 280 -44.65 10.56 -15.98
C HIS A 280 -43.52 9.59 -15.63
N PHE A 281 -43.61 8.33 -16.06
CA PHE A 281 -42.57 7.34 -15.86
C PHE A 281 -41.23 7.76 -16.50
N THR A 282 -41.26 8.20 -17.75
CA THR A 282 -40.07 8.66 -18.49
C THR A 282 -39.43 9.89 -17.84
N MET A 283 -40.24 10.85 -17.35
CA MET A 283 -39.73 12.00 -16.60
C MET A 283 -39.07 11.58 -15.28
N SER A 284 -39.65 10.62 -14.56
CA SER A 284 -39.05 10.09 -13.32
C SER A 284 -37.69 9.42 -13.56
N SER A 285 -37.49 8.85 -14.75
CA SER A 285 -36.25 8.17 -15.16
C SER A 285 -35.10 9.13 -15.53
N ARG A 286 -35.36 10.44 -15.71
CA ARG A 286 -34.31 11.43 -16.04
C ARG A 286 -33.21 11.53 -14.99
N ASN A 287 -33.55 11.39 -13.70
CA ASN A 287 -32.57 11.44 -12.62
C ASN A 287 -31.58 10.26 -12.71
N VAL A 288 -32.06 9.10 -13.17
CA VAL A 288 -31.23 7.91 -13.39
C VAL A 288 -30.24 8.14 -14.52
N TYR A 289 -30.70 8.73 -15.63
CA TYR A 289 -29.81 9.11 -16.74
C TYR A 289 -28.65 10.00 -16.28
N VAL A 290 -28.95 11.04 -15.48
CA VAL A 290 -27.92 11.94 -14.95
C VAL A 290 -26.96 11.18 -14.04
N ASN A 291 -27.47 10.30 -13.18
CA ASN A 291 -26.63 9.52 -12.27
C ASN A 291 -25.69 8.56 -13.04
N ILE A 292 -26.20 7.87 -14.05
CA ILE A 292 -25.39 6.99 -14.91
C ILE A 292 -24.28 7.78 -15.60
N ASN A 293 -24.57 8.93 -16.20
CA ASN A 293 -23.54 9.77 -16.81
C ASN A 293 -22.46 10.22 -15.79
N ARG A 294 -22.86 10.49 -14.55
CA ARG A 294 -21.92 10.80 -13.46
C ARG A 294 -21.01 9.61 -13.16
N ILE A 295 -21.57 8.41 -13.05
CA ILE A 295 -20.82 7.17 -12.83
C ILE A 295 -19.85 6.90 -13.98
N LEU A 296 -20.28 7.06 -15.23
CA LEU A 296 -19.43 6.91 -16.42
C LEU A 296 -18.29 7.94 -16.42
N THR A 297 -18.55 9.17 -15.99
CA THR A 297 -17.50 10.20 -15.84
C THR A 297 -16.46 9.80 -14.80
N VAL A 298 -16.90 9.25 -13.66
CA VAL A 298 -15.99 8.70 -12.64
C VAL A 298 -15.16 7.56 -13.21
N ALA A 299 -15.78 6.62 -13.94
CA ALA A 299 -15.08 5.51 -14.59
C ALA A 299 -13.97 5.99 -15.54
N SER A 300 -14.26 6.97 -16.39
CA SER A 300 -13.26 7.56 -17.31
C SER A 300 -12.08 8.15 -16.55
N ARG A 301 -12.33 8.92 -15.48
CA ARG A 301 -11.24 9.49 -14.64
C ARG A 301 -10.39 8.42 -13.98
N LEU A 302 -11.00 7.36 -13.45
CA LEU A 302 -10.27 6.24 -12.87
C LEU A 302 -9.36 5.58 -13.93
N ILE A 303 -9.88 5.35 -15.14
CA ILE A 303 -9.11 4.78 -16.25
C ILE A 303 -7.95 5.70 -16.65
N GLU A 304 -8.20 7.00 -16.82
CA GLU A 304 -7.19 8.01 -17.18
C GLU A 304 -6.07 8.12 -16.13
N SER A 305 -6.42 7.95 -14.85
CA SER A 305 -5.45 7.93 -13.73
C SER A 305 -4.58 6.67 -13.67
N SER A 306 -4.68 5.77 -14.66
CA SER A 306 -3.96 4.48 -14.68
C SER A 306 -4.28 3.60 -13.47
N HIS A 307 -5.56 3.57 -13.07
CA HIS A 307 -6.04 2.73 -11.98
C HIS A 307 -5.72 1.25 -12.21
N TYR A 308 -5.33 0.51 -11.16
CA TYR A 308 -4.89 -0.89 -11.32
C TYR A 308 -5.94 -1.80 -11.97
N ALA A 309 -7.23 -1.51 -11.73
CA ALA A 309 -8.38 -2.23 -12.27
C ALA A 309 -9.00 -1.57 -13.53
N ALA A 310 -8.27 -0.72 -14.26
CA ALA A 310 -8.82 0.07 -15.37
C ALA A 310 -9.57 -0.78 -16.44
N GLN A 311 -9.09 -1.99 -16.75
CA GLN A 311 -9.74 -2.87 -17.71
C GLN A 311 -11.11 -3.38 -17.23
N HIS A 312 -11.20 -3.71 -15.94
CA HIS A 312 -12.45 -4.14 -15.31
C HIS A 312 -13.45 -2.97 -15.25
N ILE A 313 -13.01 -1.80 -14.78
CA ILE A 313 -13.82 -0.57 -14.74
C ILE A 313 -14.40 -0.25 -16.13
N ARG A 314 -13.57 -0.31 -17.18
CA ARG A 314 -14.00 -0.10 -18.57
C ARG A 314 -15.10 -1.07 -18.98
N THR A 315 -14.95 -2.34 -18.61
CA THR A 315 -15.90 -3.40 -18.94
C THR A 315 -17.25 -3.18 -18.26
N VAL A 316 -17.24 -2.90 -16.95
CA VAL A 316 -18.46 -2.65 -16.17
C VAL A 316 -19.16 -1.36 -16.62
N ALA A 317 -18.42 -0.27 -16.82
CA ALA A 317 -18.95 1.00 -17.30
C ALA A 317 -19.59 0.85 -18.70
N GLY A 318 -18.91 0.17 -19.63
CA GLY A 318 -19.45 -0.09 -20.95
C GLY A 318 -20.71 -0.96 -20.93
N ARG A 319 -20.78 -1.94 -20.01
CA ARG A 319 -22.00 -2.74 -19.81
C ARG A 319 -23.14 -1.88 -19.28
N LEU A 320 -22.89 -1.01 -18.30
CA LEU A 320 -23.91 -0.12 -17.72
C LEU A 320 -24.46 0.83 -18.78
N ASP A 321 -23.60 1.50 -19.55
CA ASP A 321 -23.98 2.41 -20.62
C ASP A 321 -24.85 1.72 -21.67
N ARG A 322 -24.46 0.52 -22.11
CA ARG A 322 -25.23 -0.26 -23.08
C ARG A 322 -26.61 -0.65 -22.54
N THR A 323 -26.65 -1.19 -21.32
CA THR A 323 -27.90 -1.65 -20.69
C THR A 323 -28.89 -0.50 -20.53
N TRP A 324 -28.39 0.68 -20.15
CA TRP A 324 -29.21 1.88 -20.09
C TRP A 324 -29.71 2.33 -21.46
N LYS A 325 -28.84 2.37 -22.48
CA LYS A 325 -29.24 2.76 -23.84
C LYS A 325 -30.29 1.84 -24.44
N GLU A 326 -30.17 0.53 -24.22
CA GLU A 326 -31.17 -0.46 -24.63
C GLU A 326 -32.52 -0.19 -23.95
N PHE A 327 -32.52 0.08 -22.63
CA PHE A 327 -33.76 0.41 -21.91
C PHE A 327 -34.37 1.73 -22.39
N ALA A 328 -33.56 2.79 -22.54
CA ALA A 328 -34.01 4.10 -23.00
C ALA A 328 -34.60 4.05 -24.42
N ALA A 329 -33.99 3.27 -25.33
CA ALA A 329 -34.52 3.08 -26.67
C ALA A 329 -35.94 2.47 -26.66
N GLY A 330 -36.21 1.52 -25.76
CA GLY A 330 -37.56 0.96 -25.59
C GLY A 330 -38.57 1.98 -25.05
N LEU A 331 -38.15 2.91 -24.19
CA LEU A 331 -39.01 4.00 -23.72
C LEU A 331 -39.33 4.98 -24.86
N ASP A 332 -38.33 5.31 -25.69
CA ASP A 332 -38.50 6.19 -26.84
C ASP A 332 -39.43 5.57 -27.88
N GLU A 333 -39.28 4.28 -28.18
CA GLU A 333 -40.17 3.55 -29.10
C GLU A 333 -41.62 3.56 -28.62
N ARG A 334 -41.86 3.26 -27.33
CA ARG A 334 -43.21 3.33 -26.76
C ARG A 334 -43.79 4.75 -26.80
N THR A 335 -42.96 5.78 -26.60
CA THR A 335 -43.39 7.18 -26.73
C THR A 335 -43.97 7.44 -28.12
N SER A 336 -43.28 6.99 -29.17
CA SER A 336 -43.76 7.11 -30.56
C SER A 336 -45.05 6.33 -30.80
N VAL A 337 -45.12 5.08 -30.33
CA VAL A 337 -46.32 4.22 -30.50
C VAL A 337 -47.55 4.81 -29.81
N LEU A 338 -47.42 5.29 -28.57
CA LEU A 338 -48.54 5.92 -27.86
C LEU A 338 -48.96 7.24 -28.49
N ALA A 339 -48.02 8.05 -28.99
CA ALA A 339 -48.34 9.27 -29.73
C ALA A 339 -49.15 8.98 -31.00
N LEU A 340 -48.78 7.94 -31.74
CA LEU A 340 -49.55 7.49 -32.91
C LEU A 340 -50.93 6.97 -32.51
N SER A 341 -51.02 6.16 -31.46
CA SER A 341 -52.30 5.62 -30.97
C SER A 341 -53.27 6.74 -30.55
N VAL A 342 -52.80 7.72 -29.77
CA VAL A 342 -53.59 8.90 -29.37
C VAL A 342 -54.10 9.65 -30.60
N LEU A 343 -53.22 9.91 -31.58
CA LEU A 343 -53.59 10.65 -32.77
C LEU A 343 -54.60 9.89 -33.63
N PHE A 344 -54.39 8.59 -33.83
CA PHE A 344 -55.30 7.71 -34.57
C PHE A 344 -56.69 7.71 -33.96
N HIS A 345 -56.80 7.39 -32.66
CA HIS A 345 -58.10 7.30 -32.00
C HIS A 345 -58.82 8.66 -31.95
N HIS A 346 -58.08 9.76 -31.74
CA HIS A 346 -58.66 11.10 -31.80
C HIS A 346 -59.30 11.40 -33.15
N LYS A 347 -58.61 11.05 -34.25
CA LYS A 347 -59.10 11.24 -35.62
C LYS A 347 -60.24 10.29 -35.95
N ALA A 348 -60.19 9.05 -35.48
CA ALA A 348 -61.22 8.04 -35.74
C ALA A 348 -62.54 8.43 -35.08
N GLU A 349 -62.50 8.85 -33.82
CA GLU A 349 -63.66 9.35 -33.10
C GLU A 349 -64.23 10.61 -33.76
N GLN A 350 -63.38 11.60 -34.11
CA GLN A 350 -63.81 12.79 -34.86
C GLN A 350 -64.47 12.46 -36.21
N TYR A 351 -63.94 11.47 -36.94
CA TYR A 351 -64.54 11.03 -38.19
C TYR A 351 -65.96 10.50 -37.93
N VAL A 352 -66.11 9.58 -36.97
CA VAL A 352 -67.41 8.97 -36.61
C VAL A 352 -68.41 10.02 -36.13
N GLU A 353 -67.99 10.97 -35.30
CA GLU A 353 -68.83 12.09 -34.84
C GLU A 353 -69.31 12.98 -36.01
N ASN A 354 -68.49 13.16 -37.04
CA ASN A 354 -68.86 13.96 -38.21
C ASN A 354 -69.79 13.22 -39.19
N VAL A 355 -69.83 11.88 -39.19
CA VAL A 355 -70.68 11.10 -40.12
C VAL A 355 -72.15 11.49 -40.01
N SER A 356 -72.69 11.70 -38.80
CA SER A 356 -74.09 12.11 -38.64
C SER A 356 -74.36 13.51 -39.20
N ASN A 357 -73.42 14.45 -39.00
CA ASN A 357 -73.54 15.81 -39.49
C ASN A 357 -73.48 15.84 -41.03
N TRP A 358 -72.58 15.06 -41.60
CA TRP A 358 -72.47 14.85 -43.04
C TRP A 358 -73.72 14.23 -43.64
N ASN A 359 -74.28 13.18 -42.99
CA ASN A 359 -75.53 12.57 -43.44
C ASN A 359 -76.69 13.58 -43.43
N GLN A 360 -76.83 14.35 -42.35
CA GLN A 360 -77.85 15.39 -42.26
C GLN A 360 -77.67 16.50 -43.31
N ALA A 361 -76.43 16.92 -43.60
CA ALA A 361 -76.13 17.90 -44.63
C ALA A 361 -76.49 17.39 -46.04
N CYS A 362 -76.37 16.09 -46.28
CA CYS A 362 -76.82 15.44 -47.52
C CYS A 362 -78.36 15.33 -47.59
N GLU A 363 -79.04 15.00 -46.47
CA GLU A 363 -80.50 14.81 -46.43
C GLU A 363 -81.28 16.14 -46.51
N ASN A 364 -80.77 17.22 -45.94
CA ASN A 364 -81.44 18.52 -45.88
C ASN A 364 -81.35 19.34 -47.19
N MET A 365 -80.72 18.80 -48.23
CA MET A 365 -80.49 19.51 -49.48
C MET A 365 -81.67 19.31 -50.45
N SER A 366 -82.60 20.27 -50.48
CA SER A 366 -83.66 20.30 -51.50
C SER A 366 -83.10 20.78 -52.85
N ILE A 367 -83.39 20.08 -53.95
CA ILE A 367 -82.93 20.47 -55.29
C ILE A 367 -83.59 21.80 -55.70
N PRO A 368 -82.85 22.92 -55.80
CA PRO A 368 -83.42 24.22 -56.14
C PRO A 368 -83.82 24.29 -57.63
N SER A 369 -84.89 25.01 -57.93
CA SER A 369 -85.34 25.28 -59.31
C SER A 369 -84.64 26.47 -59.96
N GLU A 370 -84.03 27.36 -59.17
CA GLU A 370 -83.33 28.54 -59.64
C GLU A 370 -81.84 28.25 -59.89
N ILE A 371 -81.33 28.63 -61.07
CA ILE A 371 -79.96 28.34 -61.52
C ILE A 371 -78.90 28.82 -60.52
N MET A 372 -79.02 30.07 -60.03
CA MET A 372 -78.05 30.63 -59.08
C MET A 372 -78.02 29.89 -57.73
N ILE A 373 -79.18 29.41 -57.26
CA ILE A 373 -79.29 28.65 -56.00
C ILE A 373 -78.75 27.24 -56.22
N LEU A 374 -78.99 26.65 -57.38
CA LEU A 374 -78.44 25.34 -57.77
C LEU A 374 -76.90 25.37 -57.84
N GLU A 375 -76.29 26.40 -58.44
CA GLU A 375 -74.82 26.55 -58.47
C GLU A 375 -74.22 26.65 -57.06
N THR A 376 -74.89 27.37 -56.16
CA THR A 376 -74.48 27.48 -54.76
C THR A 376 -74.59 26.14 -54.04
N ALA A 377 -75.68 25.39 -54.26
CA ALA A 377 -75.87 24.06 -53.68
C ALA A 377 -74.82 23.05 -54.18
N ILE A 378 -74.44 23.10 -55.46
CA ILE A 378 -73.36 22.28 -56.03
C ILE A 378 -72.02 22.57 -55.33
N HIS A 379 -71.66 23.85 -55.16
CA HIS A 379 -70.41 24.22 -54.46
C HIS A 379 -70.42 23.77 -53.00
N GLN A 380 -71.55 23.92 -52.30
CA GLN A 380 -71.68 23.44 -50.92
C GLN A 380 -71.50 21.92 -50.82
N HIS A 381 -72.06 21.16 -51.77
CA HIS A 381 -71.93 19.71 -51.78
C HIS A 381 -70.50 19.25 -52.16
N GLN A 382 -69.83 19.95 -53.08
CA GLN A 382 -68.42 19.70 -53.40
C GLN A 382 -67.51 19.92 -52.19
N ASN A 383 -67.67 21.05 -51.49
CA ASN A 383 -66.91 21.33 -50.27
C ASN A 383 -67.14 20.27 -49.17
N LEU A 384 -68.38 19.79 -49.04
CA LEU A 384 -68.72 18.72 -48.12
C LEU A 384 -67.97 17.42 -48.48
N TYR A 385 -67.98 17.03 -49.76
CA TYR A 385 -67.26 15.86 -50.26
C TYR A 385 -65.75 15.96 -50.05
N GLU A 386 -65.15 17.12 -50.30
CA GLU A 386 -63.73 17.37 -50.04
C GLU A 386 -63.40 17.23 -48.55
N SER A 387 -64.25 17.77 -47.68
CA SER A 387 -64.11 17.63 -46.22
C SER A 387 -64.16 16.17 -45.77
N MET A 388 -65.08 15.36 -46.32
CA MET A 388 -65.14 13.92 -46.05
C MET A 388 -63.88 13.19 -46.52
N CYS A 389 -63.41 13.48 -47.74
CA CYS A 389 -62.20 12.88 -48.31
C CYS A 389 -60.96 13.23 -47.49
N GLN A 390 -60.85 14.47 -47.03
CA GLN A 390 -59.74 14.92 -46.19
C GLN A 390 -59.74 14.15 -44.86
N ALA A 391 -60.89 14.08 -44.17
CA ALA A 391 -61.00 13.36 -42.90
C ALA A 391 -60.68 11.86 -43.04
N TYR A 392 -61.09 11.24 -44.14
CA TYR A 392 -60.74 9.84 -44.46
C TYR A 392 -59.24 9.66 -44.76
N THR A 393 -58.64 10.61 -45.50
CA THR A 393 -57.21 10.59 -45.83
C THR A 393 -56.36 10.70 -44.56
N GLU A 394 -56.77 11.57 -43.63
CA GLU A 394 -56.12 11.71 -42.32
C GLU A 394 -56.11 10.38 -41.53
N LEU A 395 -57.14 9.54 -41.66
CA LEU A 395 -57.17 8.19 -41.08
C LEU A 395 -56.31 7.18 -41.83
N GLY A 396 -56.27 7.27 -43.16
CA GLY A 396 -55.52 6.34 -44.02
C GLY A 396 -54.01 6.33 -43.75
N PHE A 397 -53.45 7.41 -43.22
CA PHE A 397 -52.03 7.47 -42.84
C PHE A 397 -51.64 6.49 -41.72
N PHE A 398 -52.61 6.03 -40.91
CA PHE A 398 -52.36 5.12 -39.79
C PHE A 398 -52.48 3.64 -40.15
N VAL A 399 -52.89 3.30 -41.37
CA VAL A 399 -53.03 1.90 -41.84
C VAL A 399 -51.69 1.32 -42.32
N TYR A 400 -50.66 2.17 -42.46
CA TYR A 400 -49.33 1.80 -42.98
C TYR A 400 -48.20 1.87 -41.94
N ILE A 401 -48.53 2.12 -40.67
CA ILE A 401 -47.61 2.15 -39.53
C ILE A 401 -48.07 1.08 -38.55
#